data_AF-A0A662WI19-F1
#
_entry.id   AF-A0A662WI19-F1
#
_cell.length_a   1.000
_cell.length_b   1.000
_cell.length_c   1.000
_cell.angle_alpha   90.00
_cell.angle_beta   90.00
_cell.angle_gamma   90.00
#
_symmetry.space_group_name_H-M   'P 1'
#
loop_
_entity.id
_entity.type
_entity.pdbx_description
1 polymer ?
#
loop_
_entity_poly.entity_id
_entity_poly.type
_entity_poly.pdbx_seq_one_letter_code
_entity_poly.pdbx_strand_id
1 'polypeptide(L)'
;MVKSFAPFAASAAVLIATASAASVPDGTWPTSTGTVQYSEAYTVAAGEVFDGEMQTFERSDITCNGQEESGSSTAVFLVEAGATLKNVIIGANQMEGVHCDDSDCTIENVWWDDVCEDALSIKGGSASSVSTVTGGGARSADDKVVQHNGYGTVKIDGFYAEDFGKLYRSCGTCGDKQRFVSVSNVYAVNPGKSIVTVNQNYGDEATLSNIWIKSDDDGYAVCAWSEGNADGEPTELGDGPSDPLCQYSESDIHVNEDVSTATSSSATSITDTTDAPAGTVVPAGSESSDEEVTSAPASSSETADSSDAETVEKESSDSSATSDTSSSSETETVDDSAASATSSDDEAANEADEVTASASTSATNSTGSVPDGTWPTSTGTVQYTEPYTVKAGEVFDGEMQTFERSDITCTEGEGQKDTAVFLVEAGATLKNVIIGANQKEGVHCDDHDCTIENVWWDDVCEDALSIKGGSESSVTTVTGGGARYASDKVVQHNGYGTVKIDGFYAQEFGKLYRSCGTCGDIPRVVTVSNVYVVDPLVSVITVNKNYGDQATLSNIYVKTTDGSDDVKVCQWSQGSDDPTNLGDGPSGTLCQYSESDVHINEQ
;
A
#
# COMPACT_ATOMS: atom_id res chain seq x y z
N MET A 1 -75.80 20.65 1.15
CA MET A 1 -74.43 21.09 1.48
C MET A 1 -73.50 20.39 0.50
N VAL A 2 -72.60 21.11 -0.17
CA VAL A 2 -71.55 20.51 -1.01
C VAL A 2 -70.26 21.26 -0.67
N LYS A 3 -69.25 20.56 -0.15
CA LYS A 3 -67.93 21.14 0.08
C LYS A 3 -67.10 20.92 -1.17
N SER A 4 -66.70 22.01 -1.82
CA SER A 4 -65.63 21.95 -2.82
C SER A 4 -64.30 21.79 -2.08
N PHE A 5 -63.48 20.83 -2.50
CA PHE A 5 -62.08 20.74 -2.13
C PHE A 5 -61.24 21.30 -3.27
N ALA A 6 -60.40 22.30 -2.99
CA ALA A 6 -59.37 22.74 -3.91
C ALA A 6 -58.12 21.87 -3.70
N PRO A 7 -57.46 21.38 -4.77
CA PRO A 7 -56.17 20.72 -4.64
C PRO A 7 -55.10 21.76 -4.27
N PHE A 8 -54.30 21.46 -3.24
CA PHE A 8 -53.02 22.13 -3.06
C PHE A 8 -52.04 21.51 -4.07
N ALA A 9 -51.59 22.29 -5.05
CA ALA A 9 -50.45 21.91 -5.86
C ALA A 9 -49.18 22.11 -5.03
N ALA A 10 -48.57 21.02 -4.59
CA ALA A 10 -47.24 21.07 -3.98
C ALA A 10 -46.21 21.27 -5.11
N SER A 11 -45.69 22.49 -5.25
CA SER A 11 -44.54 22.74 -6.12
C SER A 11 -43.30 22.12 -5.50
N ALA A 12 -42.93 20.92 -5.95
CA ALA A 12 -41.61 20.36 -5.68
C ALA A 12 -40.56 21.30 -6.28
N ALA A 13 -39.74 21.91 -5.42
CA ALA A 13 -38.61 22.71 -5.86
C ALA A 13 -37.46 21.74 -6.19
N VAL A 14 -37.30 21.42 -7.47
CA VAL A 14 -36.13 20.66 -7.94
C VAL A 14 -34.90 21.54 -7.76
N LEU A 15 -34.15 21.29 -6.69
CA LEU A 15 -32.80 21.82 -6.52
C LEU A 15 -31.90 21.09 -7.50
N ILE A 16 -31.60 21.73 -8.63
CA ILE A 16 -30.57 21.25 -9.55
C ILE A 16 -29.23 21.51 -8.86
N ALA A 17 -28.71 20.50 -8.18
CA ALA A 17 -27.35 20.51 -7.67
C ALA A 17 -26.38 20.55 -8.86
N THR A 18 -25.70 21.68 -9.02
CA THR A 18 -24.63 21.81 -10.02
C THR A 18 -23.38 21.16 -9.46
N ALA A 19 -23.23 19.85 -9.68
CA ALA A 19 -22.00 19.13 -9.38
C ALA A 19 -20.82 19.84 -10.08
N SER A 20 -19.89 20.35 -9.29
CA SER A 20 -18.58 20.80 -9.78
C SER A 20 -17.72 19.57 -10.01
N ALA A 21 -17.10 19.47 -11.19
CA ALA A 21 -16.09 18.43 -11.44
C ALA A 21 -14.97 18.53 -10.40
N ALA A 22 -14.53 17.39 -9.92
CA ALA A 22 -13.45 17.30 -8.94
C ALA A 22 -12.09 17.62 -9.58
N SER A 23 -11.10 17.93 -8.73
CA SER A 23 -9.69 17.91 -9.13
C SER A 23 -9.15 16.49 -9.10
N VAL A 24 -8.07 16.25 -9.83
CA VAL A 24 -7.20 15.09 -9.58
C VAL A 24 -6.72 15.18 -8.12
N PRO A 25 -6.82 14.11 -7.33
CA PRO A 25 -6.30 14.10 -5.96
C PRO A 25 -4.78 13.96 -5.97
N ASP A 26 -4.12 14.54 -4.98
CA ASP A 26 -2.66 14.55 -4.83
C ASP A 26 -2.09 13.36 -4.03
N GLY A 27 -2.96 12.42 -3.64
CA GLY A 27 -2.63 11.28 -2.77
C GLY A 27 -2.78 11.56 -1.26
N THR A 28 -3.19 12.77 -0.85
CA THR A 28 -3.40 13.07 0.58
C THR A 28 -4.54 12.24 1.17
N TRP A 29 -4.20 11.22 1.96
CA TRP A 29 -5.18 10.43 2.72
C TRP A 29 -5.77 11.23 3.89
N PRO A 30 -7.08 11.15 4.16
CA PRO A 30 -7.70 11.90 5.25
C PRO A 30 -7.39 11.31 6.63
N THR A 31 -7.28 12.18 7.64
CA THR A 31 -7.24 11.75 9.05
C THR A 31 -8.65 11.44 9.56
N SER A 32 -8.82 10.27 10.17
CA SER A 32 -10.07 9.88 10.83
C SER A 32 -10.40 10.77 12.03
N THR A 33 -11.68 11.15 12.19
CA THR A 33 -12.17 11.92 13.34
C THR A 33 -12.67 11.03 14.49
N GLY A 34 -12.64 9.70 14.32
CA GLY A 34 -13.00 8.70 15.32
C GLY A 34 -13.58 7.44 14.70
N THR A 35 -13.61 6.33 15.45
CA THR A 35 -14.09 5.03 14.95
C THR A 35 -15.52 4.73 15.40
N VAL A 36 -16.35 4.23 14.49
CA VAL A 36 -17.71 3.71 14.74
C VAL A 36 -17.79 2.27 14.22
N GLN A 37 -18.16 1.33 15.09
CA GLN A 37 -18.38 -0.06 14.70
C GLN A 37 -19.87 -0.41 14.74
N TYR A 38 -20.35 -1.03 13.66
CA TYR A 38 -21.70 -1.60 13.57
C TYR A 38 -21.68 -3.13 13.80
N SER A 39 -22.82 -3.73 14.14
CA SER A 39 -22.98 -5.19 14.30
C SER A 39 -23.85 -5.82 13.20
N GLU A 40 -24.17 -5.03 12.17
CA GLU A 40 -24.87 -5.36 10.94
C GLU A 40 -24.59 -4.23 9.92
N ALA A 41 -24.85 -4.43 8.64
CA ALA A 41 -24.61 -3.39 7.62
C ALA A 41 -25.50 -2.16 7.87
N TYR A 42 -24.93 -0.95 7.90
CA TYR A 42 -25.71 0.26 8.13
C TYR A 42 -26.41 0.71 6.85
N THR A 43 -27.74 0.74 6.87
CA THR A 43 -28.55 1.20 5.73
C THR A 43 -28.68 2.73 5.70
N VAL A 44 -28.25 3.37 4.62
CA VAL A 44 -28.60 4.77 4.30
C VAL A 44 -29.82 4.74 3.38
N ALA A 45 -30.97 5.22 3.87
CA ALA A 45 -32.25 5.02 3.19
C ALA A 45 -32.45 5.97 2.00
N ALA A 46 -33.33 5.59 1.07
CA ALA A 46 -33.53 6.24 -0.22
C ALA A 46 -33.88 7.74 -0.08
N GLY A 47 -32.98 8.60 -0.57
CA GLY A 47 -33.11 10.06 -0.48
C GLY A 47 -32.59 10.69 0.84
N GLU A 48 -31.97 9.90 1.73
CA GLU A 48 -31.21 10.42 2.87
C GLU A 48 -29.77 10.74 2.48
N VAL A 49 -29.13 11.61 3.29
CA VAL A 49 -27.70 11.93 3.18
C VAL A 49 -27.05 11.55 4.51
N PHE A 50 -26.18 10.54 4.48
CA PHE A 50 -25.30 10.20 5.60
C PHE A 50 -23.99 10.96 5.45
N ASP A 51 -23.73 11.89 6.36
CA ASP A 51 -22.47 12.60 6.48
C ASP A 51 -21.70 11.97 7.65
N GLY A 52 -20.61 11.25 7.35
CA GLY A 52 -19.82 10.53 8.35
C GLY A 52 -18.85 11.38 9.14
N GLU A 53 -18.78 12.70 8.89
CA GLU A 53 -17.86 13.65 9.54
C GLU A 53 -16.37 13.22 9.51
N MET A 54 -15.97 12.44 8.50
CA MET A 54 -14.67 11.77 8.34
C MET A 54 -14.32 10.75 9.45
N GLN A 55 -15.33 10.09 10.03
CA GLN A 55 -15.12 8.94 10.92
C GLN A 55 -14.77 7.67 10.13
N THR A 56 -14.05 6.75 10.78
CA THR A 56 -13.82 5.38 10.27
C THR A 56 -14.95 4.47 10.72
N PHE A 57 -15.55 3.76 9.76
CA PHE A 57 -16.67 2.87 9.95
C PHE A 57 -16.28 1.42 9.65
N GLU A 58 -16.74 0.51 10.51
CA GLU A 58 -16.29 -0.88 10.55
C GLU A 58 -17.40 -1.82 11.02
N ARG A 59 -17.19 -3.13 10.85
CA ARG A 59 -18.05 -4.20 11.37
C ARG A 59 -17.40 -4.89 12.58
N SER A 60 -18.04 -4.78 13.74
CA SER A 60 -17.64 -5.44 15.00
C SER A 60 -17.84 -6.96 15.01
N ASP A 61 -18.55 -7.50 14.03
CA ASP A 61 -18.90 -8.91 13.88
C ASP A 61 -18.18 -9.61 12.71
N ILE A 62 -17.29 -8.89 12.01
CA ILE A 62 -16.59 -9.36 10.80
C ILE A 62 -15.09 -9.08 10.92
N THR A 63 -14.30 -9.94 10.30
CA THR A 63 -12.89 -9.72 9.98
C THR A 63 -12.72 -10.10 8.51
N CYS A 64 -11.83 -9.42 7.78
CA CYS A 64 -11.55 -9.76 6.39
C CYS A 64 -11.12 -11.23 6.25
N ASN A 65 -11.61 -11.91 5.21
CA ASN A 65 -11.21 -13.28 4.86
C ASN A 65 -10.61 -13.36 3.44
N GLY A 66 -10.10 -12.22 2.95
CA GLY A 66 -9.69 -12.02 1.56
C GLY A 66 -10.85 -12.17 0.58
N GLN A 67 -10.52 -12.64 -0.62
CA GLN A 67 -11.42 -12.79 -1.77
C GLN A 67 -12.42 -13.98 -1.66
N GLU A 68 -13.01 -14.23 -0.47
CA GLU A 68 -14.13 -15.18 -0.33
C GLU A 68 -15.46 -14.46 -0.59
N GLU A 69 -16.00 -14.63 -1.81
CA GLU A 69 -17.21 -13.94 -2.29
C GLU A 69 -18.39 -13.95 -1.30
N SER A 70 -18.83 -12.75 -0.92
CA SER A 70 -19.78 -12.56 0.18
C SER A 70 -21.13 -11.93 -0.24
N GLY A 71 -21.50 -10.73 0.23
CA GLY A 71 -22.80 -10.11 -0.10
C GLY A 71 -23.25 -8.98 0.84
N SER A 72 -24.35 -8.28 0.53
CA SER A 72 -24.77 -7.05 1.27
C SER A 72 -25.02 -7.19 2.78
N SER A 73 -25.10 -8.42 3.30
CA SER A 73 -25.11 -8.67 4.76
C SER A 73 -23.74 -8.51 5.43
N THR A 74 -22.63 -8.64 4.70
CA THR A 74 -21.25 -8.45 5.19
C THR A 74 -20.70 -7.04 4.91
N ALA A 75 -21.46 -6.20 4.20
CA ALA A 75 -21.15 -4.80 3.94
C ALA A 75 -20.95 -3.96 5.22
N VAL A 76 -20.14 -2.89 5.16
CA VAL A 76 -20.17 -1.84 6.19
C VAL A 76 -21.39 -0.94 6.01
N PHE A 77 -21.65 -0.50 4.77
CA PHE A 77 -22.82 0.30 4.40
C PHE A 77 -23.64 -0.33 3.26
N LEU A 78 -24.97 -0.22 3.36
CA LEU A 78 -25.91 -0.44 2.28
C LEU A 78 -26.57 0.89 1.92
N VAL A 79 -26.27 1.43 0.74
CA VAL A 79 -26.81 2.71 0.26
C VAL A 79 -27.98 2.41 -0.67
N GLU A 80 -29.18 2.85 -0.30
CA GLU A 80 -30.38 2.70 -1.13
C GLU A 80 -30.37 3.68 -2.32
N ALA A 81 -31.09 3.34 -3.40
CA ALA A 81 -31.18 4.16 -4.60
C ALA A 81 -31.64 5.60 -4.31
N GLY A 82 -30.88 6.58 -4.81
CA GLY A 82 -31.10 8.01 -4.58
C GLY A 82 -30.61 8.54 -3.24
N ALA A 83 -29.96 7.73 -2.40
CA ALA A 83 -29.29 8.18 -1.18
C ALA A 83 -27.85 8.66 -1.44
N THR A 84 -27.27 9.34 -0.44
CA THR A 84 -25.88 9.82 -0.46
C THR A 84 -25.11 9.31 0.77
N LEU A 85 -23.99 8.63 0.53
CA LEU A 85 -22.97 8.34 1.54
C LEU A 85 -21.80 9.30 1.32
N LYS A 86 -21.41 10.07 2.34
CA LYS A 86 -20.32 11.04 2.18
C LYS A 86 -19.50 11.30 3.43
N ASN A 87 -18.26 11.75 3.23
CA ASN A 87 -17.29 12.03 4.31
C ASN A 87 -17.11 10.83 5.25
N VAL A 88 -16.79 9.66 4.68
CA VAL A 88 -16.72 8.37 5.38
C VAL A 88 -15.38 7.73 5.10
N ILE A 89 -14.76 7.12 6.10
CA ILE A 89 -13.64 6.19 5.92
C ILE A 89 -14.16 4.79 6.26
N ILE A 90 -13.80 3.77 5.50
CA ILE A 90 -14.11 2.36 5.72
C ILE A 90 -12.84 1.68 6.23
N GLY A 91 -12.89 1.12 7.45
CA GLY A 91 -11.76 0.43 8.07
C GLY A 91 -11.63 -1.04 7.66
N ALA A 92 -10.49 -1.66 7.97
CA ALA A 92 -10.15 -3.02 7.56
C ALA A 92 -11.07 -4.14 8.11
N ASN A 93 -11.84 -3.87 9.16
CA ASN A 93 -12.85 -4.80 9.67
C ASN A 93 -14.11 -4.79 8.78
N GLN A 94 -13.98 -5.37 7.58
CA GLN A 94 -14.99 -5.46 6.52
C GLN A 94 -14.76 -6.70 5.62
N MET A 95 -15.72 -7.04 4.76
CA MET A 95 -15.54 -8.03 3.68
C MET A 95 -16.00 -7.46 2.33
N GLU A 96 -17.26 -7.02 2.22
CA GLU A 96 -17.63 -5.99 1.24
C GLU A 96 -17.60 -4.62 1.94
N GLY A 97 -17.13 -3.57 1.25
CA GLY A 97 -17.07 -2.21 1.82
C GLY A 97 -18.43 -1.53 1.82
N VAL A 98 -18.87 -1.08 0.64
CA VAL A 98 -20.12 -0.33 0.44
C VAL A 98 -20.93 -0.95 -0.69
N HIS A 99 -22.23 -1.14 -0.47
CA HIS A 99 -23.18 -1.58 -1.50
C HIS A 99 -24.04 -0.46 -2.03
N CYS A 100 -24.30 -0.51 -3.32
CA CYS A 100 -25.38 0.19 -4.01
C CYS A 100 -26.22 -0.84 -4.77
N ASP A 101 -27.06 -1.59 -4.06
CA ASP A 101 -27.69 -2.82 -4.58
C ASP A 101 -28.81 -2.58 -5.63
N ASP A 102 -29.27 -1.34 -5.81
CA ASP A 102 -30.31 -0.94 -6.78
C ASP A 102 -29.86 0.17 -7.78
N SER A 103 -28.55 0.45 -7.86
CA SER A 103 -27.96 1.62 -8.56
C SER A 103 -28.49 2.99 -8.06
N ASP A 104 -28.14 4.08 -8.76
CA ASP A 104 -28.61 5.45 -8.49
C ASP A 104 -28.14 6.06 -7.13
N CYS A 105 -27.06 5.53 -6.55
CA CYS A 105 -26.46 6.06 -5.31
C CYS A 105 -25.43 7.17 -5.59
N THR A 106 -25.24 8.06 -4.61
CA THR A 106 -24.15 9.06 -4.59
C THR A 106 -23.13 8.71 -3.51
N ILE A 107 -21.87 8.62 -3.89
CA ILE A 107 -20.71 8.33 -3.03
C ILE A 107 -19.77 9.55 -3.14
N GLU A 108 -19.65 10.37 -2.10
CA GLU A 108 -18.94 11.66 -2.14
C GLU A 108 -17.86 11.72 -1.05
N ASN A 109 -16.58 11.83 -1.41
CA ASN A 109 -15.47 11.87 -0.44
C ASN A 109 -15.52 10.66 0.55
N VAL A 110 -15.60 9.45 0.00
CA VAL A 110 -15.58 8.18 0.76
C VAL A 110 -14.25 7.47 0.52
N TRP A 111 -13.67 6.93 1.58
CA TRP A 111 -12.33 6.36 1.57
C TRP A 111 -12.31 4.93 2.13
N TRP A 112 -11.40 4.08 1.66
CA TRP A 112 -11.25 2.70 2.11
C TRP A 112 -9.81 2.41 2.53
N ASP A 113 -9.60 2.24 3.84
CA ASP A 113 -8.27 2.05 4.44
C ASP A 113 -7.62 0.70 4.07
N ASP A 114 -8.42 -0.29 3.68
CA ASP A 114 -8.04 -1.64 3.27
C ASP A 114 -9.24 -2.30 2.55
N VAL A 115 -9.03 -3.01 1.43
CA VAL A 115 -10.09 -3.53 0.55
C VAL A 115 -10.06 -5.05 0.44
N CYS A 116 -10.85 -5.69 1.30
CA CYS A 116 -10.91 -7.14 1.44
C CYS A 116 -11.40 -7.91 0.20
N GLU A 117 -12.61 -7.62 -0.29
CA GLU A 117 -13.21 -8.23 -1.49
C GLU A 117 -13.48 -7.17 -2.57
N ASP A 118 -14.43 -6.28 -2.28
CA ASP A 118 -14.93 -5.16 -3.09
C ASP A 118 -14.93 -3.88 -2.23
N ALA A 119 -14.46 -2.74 -2.75
CA ALA A 119 -14.63 -1.46 -2.07
C ALA A 119 -16.08 -0.95 -2.25
N LEU A 120 -16.54 -0.88 -3.50
CA LEU A 120 -17.87 -0.41 -3.87
C LEU A 120 -18.52 -1.36 -4.89
N SER A 121 -19.56 -2.08 -4.46
CA SER A 121 -20.25 -3.05 -5.29
C SER A 121 -21.64 -2.54 -5.71
N ILE A 122 -21.83 -2.35 -7.02
CA ILE A 122 -23.01 -1.67 -7.62
C ILE A 122 -23.87 -2.71 -8.34
N LYS A 123 -25.05 -3.00 -7.79
CA LYS A 123 -25.93 -4.11 -8.21
C LYS A 123 -27.31 -3.52 -8.65
N GLY A 124 -28.22 -4.35 -9.16
CA GLY A 124 -29.59 -3.92 -9.53
C GLY A 124 -29.69 -2.91 -10.69
N GLY A 125 -30.52 -1.86 -10.53
CA GLY A 125 -30.60 -0.71 -11.44
C GLY A 125 -31.37 -0.90 -12.76
N SER A 126 -31.29 0.13 -13.60
CA SER A 126 -31.90 0.21 -14.93
C SER A 126 -30.91 0.74 -15.98
N ALA A 127 -31.19 0.57 -17.27
CA ALA A 127 -30.35 1.12 -18.35
C ALA A 127 -30.26 2.67 -18.34
N SER A 128 -31.11 3.35 -17.57
CA SER A 128 -31.10 4.80 -17.36
C SER A 128 -30.58 5.22 -15.97
N SER A 129 -30.19 4.27 -15.12
CA SER A 129 -29.68 4.54 -13.78
C SER A 129 -28.24 5.08 -13.83
N VAL A 130 -27.89 5.97 -12.91
CA VAL A 130 -26.58 6.62 -12.84
C VAL A 130 -26.10 6.68 -11.39
N SER A 131 -25.16 5.80 -11.04
CA SER A 131 -24.42 5.88 -9.77
C SER A 131 -23.21 6.80 -9.92
N THR A 132 -22.88 7.57 -8.89
CA THR A 132 -21.77 8.55 -8.92
C THR A 132 -20.82 8.37 -7.74
N VAL A 133 -19.53 8.39 -8.02
CA VAL A 133 -18.40 8.45 -7.08
C VAL A 133 -17.67 9.77 -7.35
N THR A 134 -17.45 10.60 -6.34
CA THR A 134 -16.87 11.94 -6.51
C THR A 134 -15.97 12.31 -5.34
N GLY A 135 -14.67 12.48 -5.61
CA GLY A 135 -13.64 12.49 -4.57
C GLY A 135 -13.53 11.13 -3.87
N GLY A 136 -12.68 11.06 -2.84
CA GLY A 136 -12.45 9.81 -2.10
C GLY A 136 -11.29 8.98 -2.67
N GLY A 137 -11.05 7.82 -2.07
CA GLY A 137 -10.04 6.90 -2.56
C GLY A 137 -9.97 5.54 -1.87
N ALA A 138 -9.29 4.58 -2.48
CA ALA A 138 -9.16 3.22 -1.94
C ALA A 138 -7.72 2.72 -2.09
N ARG A 139 -7.21 1.99 -1.10
CA ARG A 139 -5.92 1.29 -1.20
C ARG A 139 -6.06 -0.21 -0.93
N SER A 140 -5.04 -0.98 -1.29
CA SER A 140 -4.90 -2.40 -0.92
C SER A 140 -6.08 -3.25 -1.41
N ALA A 141 -6.32 -3.25 -2.73
CA ALA A 141 -7.50 -3.88 -3.34
C ALA A 141 -7.12 -4.98 -4.36
N ASP A 142 -6.77 -6.16 -3.85
CA ASP A 142 -6.21 -7.32 -4.59
C ASP A 142 -6.80 -7.54 -6.01
N ASP A 143 -8.13 -7.62 -6.13
CA ASP A 143 -8.81 -7.85 -7.40
C ASP A 143 -9.38 -6.57 -8.03
N LYS A 144 -10.16 -5.80 -7.28
CA LYS A 144 -11.05 -4.76 -7.80
C LYS A 144 -11.52 -3.75 -6.73
N VAL A 145 -11.66 -2.48 -7.10
CA VAL A 145 -12.20 -1.40 -6.24
C VAL A 145 -13.70 -1.22 -6.49
N VAL A 146 -14.10 -0.93 -7.74
CA VAL A 146 -15.52 -0.75 -8.12
C VAL A 146 -16.01 -1.89 -9.00
N GLN A 147 -16.88 -2.73 -8.47
CA GLN A 147 -17.51 -3.85 -9.18
C GLN A 147 -18.92 -3.47 -9.64
N HIS A 148 -19.15 -3.44 -10.94
CA HIS A 148 -20.44 -3.08 -11.53
C HIS A 148 -21.18 -4.33 -12.04
N ASN A 149 -22.09 -4.82 -11.20
CA ASN A 149 -22.92 -6.00 -11.40
C ASN A 149 -24.27 -5.69 -12.09
N GLY A 150 -24.81 -4.49 -11.82
CA GLY A 150 -26.14 -4.01 -12.21
C GLY A 150 -26.27 -3.54 -13.67
N TYR A 151 -27.26 -2.69 -13.92
CA TYR A 151 -27.45 -1.92 -15.15
C TYR A 151 -27.17 -0.43 -14.91
N GLY A 152 -26.77 0.27 -15.99
CA GLY A 152 -26.74 1.72 -16.05
C GLY A 152 -25.34 2.28 -16.27
N THR A 153 -25.12 3.49 -15.75
CA THR A 153 -23.84 4.22 -15.83
C THR A 153 -23.21 4.36 -14.45
N VAL A 154 -21.90 4.12 -14.35
CA VAL A 154 -21.09 4.53 -13.20
C VAL A 154 -20.24 5.73 -13.61
N LYS A 155 -20.16 6.75 -12.76
CA LYS A 155 -19.28 7.91 -12.97
C LYS A 155 -18.31 8.01 -11.80
N ILE A 156 -17.02 8.05 -12.08
CA ILE A 156 -15.94 8.18 -11.09
C ILE A 156 -15.19 9.47 -11.42
N ASP A 157 -15.20 10.45 -10.52
CA ASP A 157 -14.57 11.76 -10.74
C ASP A 157 -13.72 12.19 -9.54
N GLY A 158 -12.43 12.47 -9.73
CA GLY A 158 -11.55 12.93 -8.64
C GLY A 158 -11.12 11.87 -7.63
N PHE A 159 -11.08 10.60 -8.04
CA PHE A 159 -10.84 9.46 -7.14
C PHE A 159 -9.35 9.09 -7.07
N TYR A 160 -8.87 8.74 -5.88
CA TYR A 160 -7.52 8.21 -5.64
C TYR A 160 -7.54 6.69 -5.50
N ALA A 161 -6.61 5.98 -6.13
CA ALA A 161 -6.50 4.53 -6.00
C ALA A 161 -5.03 4.12 -5.85
N GLU A 162 -4.73 3.22 -4.92
CA GLU A 162 -3.38 2.77 -4.59
C GLU A 162 -3.34 1.25 -4.40
N ASP A 163 -2.27 0.58 -4.84
CA ASP A 163 -2.05 -0.88 -4.71
C ASP A 163 -3.31 -1.73 -4.98
N PHE A 164 -3.80 -1.67 -6.22
CA PHE A 164 -5.10 -2.24 -6.59
C PHE A 164 -5.05 -3.05 -7.89
N GLY A 165 -5.81 -4.14 -7.97
CA GLY A 165 -5.97 -4.91 -9.19
C GLY A 165 -6.66 -4.10 -10.30
N LYS A 166 -7.91 -3.69 -10.07
CA LYS A 166 -8.76 -3.00 -11.07
C LYS A 166 -9.56 -1.87 -10.45
N LEU A 167 -9.43 -0.62 -10.92
CA LEU A 167 -10.24 0.48 -10.35
C LEU A 167 -11.73 0.28 -10.68
N TYR A 168 -12.06 -0.15 -11.90
CA TYR A 168 -13.42 -0.51 -12.29
C TYR A 168 -13.48 -1.83 -13.08
N ARG A 169 -14.36 -2.75 -12.66
CA ARG A 169 -14.74 -3.94 -13.43
C ARG A 169 -16.23 -3.93 -13.75
N SER A 170 -16.57 -4.04 -15.03
CA SER A 170 -17.92 -4.47 -15.45
C SER A 170 -18.02 -5.98 -15.24
N CYS A 171 -18.94 -6.47 -14.40
CA CYS A 171 -19.03 -7.88 -14.04
C CYS A 171 -19.30 -8.77 -15.27
N GLY A 172 -18.31 -9.59 -15.62
CA GLY A 172 -18.35 -10.45 -16.82
C GLY A 172 -19.18 -11.72 -16.67
N THR A 173 -19.51 -12.14 -15.44
CA THR A 173 -20.32 -13.34 -15.12
C THR A 173 -21.79 -13.03 -14.82
N CYS A 174 -22.12 -11.77 -14.57
CA CYS A 174 -23.46 -11.32 -14.15
C CYS A 174 -24.52 -11.31 -15.28
N GLY A 175 -24.26 -12.00 -16.39
CA GLY A 175 -25.12 -12.12 -17.57
C GLY A 175 -25.17 -10.87 -18.45
N ASP A 176 -25.87 -11.03 -19.59
CA ASP A 176 -26.02 -10.06 -20.69
C ASP A 176 -26.66 -8.74 -20.21
N LYS A 177 -25.81 -7.78 -19.82
CA LYS A 177 -26.15 -6.42 -19.41
C LYS A 177 -25.13 -5.45 -19.98
N GLN A 178 -25.58 -4.55 -20.85
CA GLN A 178 -24.75 -3.41 -21.26
C GLN A 178 -24.55 -2.44 -20.08
N ARG A 179 -23.30 -2.05 -19.85
CA ARG A 179 -22.89 -1.11 -18.80
C ARG A 179 -22.03 0.02 -19.36
N PHE A 180 -22.16 1.18 -18.75
CA PHE A 180 -21.43 2.39 -19.13
C PHE A 180 -20.56 2.85 -17.96
N VAL A 181 -19.33 3.30 -18.24
CA VAL A 181 -18.48 3.94 -17.24
C VAL A 181 -17.85 5.23 -17.78
N SER A 182 -17.83 6.26 -16.93
CA SER A 182 -17.08 7.49 -17.17
C SER A 182 -16.09 7.66 -16.03
N VAL A 183 -14.80 7.71 -16.34
CA VAL A 183 -13.73 7.93 -15.36
C VAL A 183 -13.03 9.24 -15.68
N SER A 184 -12.96 10.17 -14.73
CA SER A 184 -12.32 11.46 -14.91
C SER A 184 -11.53 11.91 -13.69
N ASN A 185 -10.45 12.69 -13.94
CA ASN A 185 -9.65 13.31 -12.89
C ASN A 185 -9.16 12.29 -11.83
N VAL A 186 -8.75 11.10 -12.23
CA VAL A 186 -8.28 10.04 -11.31
C VAL A 186 -6.78 10.13 -11.11
N TYR A 187 -6.30 9.83 -9.90
CA TYR A 187 -4.89 9.49 -9.66
C TYR A 187 -4.80 8.04 -9.18
N ALA A 188 -4.10 7.22 -9.95
CA ALA A 188 -3.86 5.81 -9.70
C ALA A 188 -2.39 5.56 -9.37
N VAL A 189 -2.11 4.79 -8.34
CA VAL A 189 -0.79 4.36 -7.91
C VAL A 189 -0.76 2.83 -7.94
N ASN A 190 0.28 2.25 -8.54
CA ASN A 190 0.51 0.80 -8.63
C ASN A 190 -0.71 -0.05 -9.09
N PRO A 191 -1.35 0.26 -10.24
CA PRO A 191 -2.41 -0.56 -10.82
C PRO A 191 -1.88 -1.95 -11.24
N GLY A 192 -2.27 -3.00 -10.53
CA GLY A 192 -1.81 -4.36 -10.76
C GLY A 192 -2.40 -5.05 -12.00
N LYS A 193 -3.54 -4.59 -12.56
CA LYS A 193 -4.13 -5.14 -13.80
C LYS A 193 -4.73 -4.07 -14.72
N SER A 194 -5.61 -3.19 -14.23
CA SER A 194 -6.20 -2.15 -15.09
C SER A 194 -6.81 -0.95 -14.35
N ILE A 195 -7.01 0.16 -15.05
CA ILE A 195 -7.90 1.23 -14.53
C ILE A 195 -9.36 0.86 -14.83
N VAL A 196 -9.65 0.36 -16.03
CA VAL A 196 -11.00 -0.04 -16.46
C VAL A 196 -10.95 -1.39 -17.18
N THR A 197 -11.85 -2.31 -16.85
CA THR A 197 -12.15 -3.49 -17.68
C THR A 197 -13.65 -3.65 -17.95
N VAL A 198 -14.01 -3.73 -19.25
CA VAL A 198 -15.39 -3.82 -19.78
C VAL A 198 -15.65 -5.14 -20.53
N ASN A 199 -16.90 -5.45 -20.89
CA ASN A 199 -17.23 -6.67 -21.66
C ASN A 199 -17.65 -6.34 -23.10
N GLN A 200 -16.82 -6.73 -24.07
CA GLN A 200 -17.02 -6.40 -25.48
C GLN A 200 -18.33 -6.98 -26.05
N ASN A 201 -18.69 -8.20 -25.64
CA ASN A 201 -19.85 -8.91 -26.18
C ASN A 201 -21.19 -8.48 -25.57
N TYR A 202 -21.19 -7.82 -24.41
CA TYR A 202 -22.37 -7.15 -23.84
C TYR A 202 -22.52 -5.70 -24.33
N GLY A 203 -21.57 -5.21 -25.15
CA GLY A 203 -21.58 -3.88 -25.72
C GLY A 203 -21.24 -2.77 -24.73
N ASP A 204 -20.53 -3.10 -23.65
CA ASP A 204 -20.12 -2.13 -22.63
C ASP A 204 -19.27 -0.99 -23.23
N GLU A 205 -19.42 0.22 -22.69
CA GLU A 205 -18.70 1.42 -23.15
C GLU A 205 -18.01 2.13 -21.98
N ALA A 206 -16.74 2.47 -22.14
CA ALA A 206 -15.98 3.31 -21.21
C ALA A 206 -15.54 4.63 -21.85
N THR A 207 -15.52 5.70 -21.07
CA THR A 207 -14.87 6.97 -21.39
C THR A 207 -13.89 7.33 -20.29
N LEU A 208 -12.65 7.66 -20.64
CA LEU A 208 -11.60 8.05 -19.68
C LEU A 208 -11.05 9.44 -20.05
N SER A 209 -10.78 10.29 -19.07
CA SER A 209 -10.18 11.62 -19.28
C SER A 209 -9.39 12.12 -18.07
N ASN A 210 -8.23 12.74 -18.31
CA ASN A 210 -7.36 13.26 -17.24
C ASN A 210 -7.03 12.22 -16.15
N ILE A 211 -6.53 11.05 -16.58
CA ILE A 211 -6.14 9.93 -15.73
C ILE A 211 -4.63 10.02 -15.47
N TRP A 212 -4.25 10.16 -14.21
CA TRP A 212 -2.86 10.21 -13.76
C TRP A 212 -2.49 8.86 -13.18
N ILE A 213 -1.33 8.32 -13.56
CA ILE A 213 -0.89 6.98 -13.15
C ILE A 213 0.57 7.04 -12.71
N LYS A 214 0.85 6.65 -11.46
CA LYS A 214 2.19 6.40 -10.93
C LYS A 214 2.40 4.88 -10.85
N SER A 215 3.37 4.33 -11.58
CA SER A 215 3.68 2.90 -11.56
C SER A 215 5.07 2.65 -12.15
N ASP A 216 5.86 1.80 -11.50
CA ASP A 216 7.12 1.30 -12.04
C ASP A 216 6.94 0.00 -12.87
N ASP A 217 5.81 -0.70 -12.71
CA ASP A 217 5.34 -1.77 -13.61
C ASP A 217 4.54 -1.17 -14.78
N ASP A 218 4.79 -1.61 -16.02
CA ASP A 218 4.05 -1.24 -17.23
C ASP A 218 3.08 -2.33 -17.73
N GLY A 219 2.95 -3.45 -17.00
CA GLY A 219 2.10 -4.59 -17.30
C GLY A 219 0.58 -4.39 -17.10
N TYR A 220 0.11 -3.16 -16.90
CA TYR A 220 -1.29 -2.81 -16.67
C TYR A 220 -1.98 -2.22 -17.91
N ALA A 221 -3.30 -2.40 -18.01
CA ALA A 221 -4.10 -1.80 -19.07
C ALA A 221 -4.84 -0.53 -18.60
N VAL A 222 -4.67 0.59 -19.30
CA VAL A 222 -5.49 1.80 -19.05
C VAL A 222 -6.98 1.50 -19.24
N CYS A 223 -7.32 0.75 -20.29
CA CYS A 223 -8.66 0.20 -20.49
C CYS A 223 -8.54 -1.14 -21.24
N ALA A 224 -9.21 -2.18 -20.75
CA ALA A 224 -9.22 -3.54 -21.31
C ALA A 224 -10.64 -4.06 -21.55
N TRP A 225 -10.82 -5.08 -22.39
CA TRP A 225 -12.13 -5.68 -22.65
C TRP A 225 -12.11 -7.22 -22.76
N SER A 226 -13.20 -7.84 -22.29
CA SER A 226 -13.33 -9.31 -22.16
C SER A 226 -14.59 -9.95 -22.79
N GLU A 227 -14.38 -11.17 -23.27
CA GLU A 227 -15.09 -12.45 -23.03
C GLU A 227 -16.17 -12.59 -21.94
N GLY A 228 -17.16 -11.70 -21.79
CA GLY A 228 -18.25 -11.89 -20.82
C GLY A 228 -19.03 -13.19 -21.05
N ASN A 229 -19.33 -13.97 -20.01
CA ASN A 229 -19.97 -15.29 -20.15
C ASN A 229 -20.85 -15.64 -18.94
N ALA A 230 -21.51 -16.81 -18.95
CA ALA A 230 -22.45 -17.21 -17.89
C ALA A 230 -21.88 -18.20 -16.87
N ASP A 231 -20.72 -18.81 -17.13
CA ASP A 231 -20.19 -19.98 -16.42
C ASP A 231 -18.63 -19.98 -16.46
N GLY A 232 -18.00 -19.22 -15.55
CA GLY A 232 -16.54 -19.19 -15.36
C GLY A 232 -15.87 -17.87 -15.74
N GLU A 233 -14.54 -17.82 -15.62
CA GLU A 233 -13.76 -16.58 -15.80
C GLU A 233 -13.96 -15.92 -17.17
N PRO A 234 -14.13 -14.59 -17.23
CA PRO A 234 -14.12 -13.86 -18.49
C PRO A 234 -12.80 -14.05 -19.24
N THR A 235 -12.87 -14.19 -20.56
CA THR A 235 -11.67 -14.29 -21.42
C THR A 235 -11.25 -12.91 -21.87
N GLU A 236 -10.11 -12.39 -21.42
CA GLU A 236 -9.58 -11.10 -21.90
C GLU A 236 -9.29 -11.16 -23.41
N LEU A 237 -9.71 -10.12 -24.15
CA LEU A 237 -9.66 -10.07 -25.63
C LEU A 237 -8.74 -8.98 -26.19
N GLY A 238 -8.44 -7.94 -25.40
CA GLY A 238 -7.55 -6.86 -25.78
C GLY A 238 -7.66 -5.62 -24.89
N ASP A 239 -6.85 -4.62 -25.21
CA ASP A 239 -6.64 -3.41 -24.42
C ASP A 239 -6.30 -2.18 -25.31
N GLY A 240 -6.35 -1.00 -24.71
CA GLY A 240 -6.02 0.28 -25.33
C GLY A 240 -7.23 1.10 -25.80
N PRO A 241 -7.02 2.18 -26.58
CA PRO A 241 -8.10 2.99 -27.14
C PRO A 241 -8.88 2.21 -28.22
N SER A 242 -10.20 2.14 -28.09
CA SER A 242 -11.07 1.29 -28.93
C SER A 242 -12.51 1.78 -28.90
N ASP A 243 -12.93 2.63 -29.85
CA ASP A 243 -14.29 3.18 -29.86
C ASP A 243 -15.36 2.08 -30.16
N PRO A 244 -16.45 1.95 -29.36
CA PRO A 244 -16.82 2.73 -28.17
C PRO A 244 -16.45 2.06 -26.83
N LEU A 245 -15.77 0.90 -26.84
CA LEU A 245 -15.42 0.12 -25.65
C LEU A 245 -14.54 0.91 -24.66
N CYS A 246 -13.55 1.64 -25.18
CA CYS A 246 -12.51 2.34 -24.45
C CYS A 246 -12.19 3.68 -25.13
N GLN A 247 -12.96 4.72 -24.81
CA GLN A 247 -12.92 6.04 -25.45
C GLN A 247 -12.01 7.01 -24.68
N TYR A 248 -10.77 7.21 -25.15
CA TYR A 248 -9.81 8.19 -24.62
C TYR A 248 -8.70 8.50 -25.64
N SER A 249 -7.93 9.58 -25.43
CA SER A 249 -6.74 9.93 -26.21
C SER A 249 -5.44 9.72 -25.42
N GLU A 250 -4.29 9.67 -26.11
CA GLU A 250 -2.98 9.66 -25.43
C GLU A 250 -2.81 10.89 -24.51
N SER A 251 -3.39 12.04 -24.88
CA SER A 251 -3.39 13.28 -24.09
C SER A 251 -4.38 13.31 -22.93
N ASP A 252 -5.13 12.22 -22.69
CA ASP A 252 -5.95 12.04 -21.49
C ASP A 252 -5.22 11.25 -20.39
N ILE A 253 -4.06 10.67 -20.67
CA ILE A 253 -3.35 9.73 -19.78
C ILE A 253 -1.95 10.24 -19.46
N HIS A 254 -1.66 10.38 -18.17
CA HIS A 254 -0.44 10.98 -17.63
C HIS A 254 0.32 9.93 -16.80
N VAL A 255 1.29 9.24 -17.41
CA VAL A 255 2.05 8.16 -16.76
C VAL A 255 3.37 8.67 -16.21
N ASN A 256 3.58 8.53 -14.90
CA ASN A 256 4.74 9.02 -14.14
C ASN A 256 5.03 10.52 -14.35
N GLU A 257 3.99 11.31 -14.67
CA GLU A 257 4.03 12.76 -14.68
C GLU A 257 3.72 13.33 -13.28
N ASP A 258 4.21 14.54 -13.00
CA ASP A 258 4.01 15.24 -11.72
C ASP A 258 2.54 15.65 -11.53
N VAL A 259 1.83 14.90 -10.68
CA VAL A 259 0.39 15.10 -10.39
C VAL A 259 0.08 16.48 -9.81
N SER A 260 1.05 17.20 -9.21
CA SER A 260 0.83 18.58 -8.76
C SER A 260 0.61 19.57 -9.91
N THR A 261 0.94 19.16 -11.15
CA THR A 261 0.66 19.93 -12.38
C THR A 261 -0.73 19.68 -12.97
N ALA A 262 -1.49 18.72 -12.42
CA ALA A 262 -2.80 18.33 -12.93
C ALA A 262 -3.80 19.50 -12.84
N THR A 263 -4.36 19.90 -13.98
CA THR A 263 -5.46 20.87 -14.03
C THR A 263 -6.79 20.13 -14.15
N SER A 264 -7.81 20.52 -13.36
CA SER A 264 -9.14 19.91 -13.41
C SER A 264 -9.73 20.01 -14.82
N SER A 265 -9.93 18.85 -15.47
CA SER A 265 -10.60 18.80 -16.75
C SER A 265 -12.09 19.09 -16.55
N SER A 266 -12.55 20.23 -17.08
CA SER A 266 -13.97 20.57 -17.10
C SER A 266 -14.69 19.58 -18.01
N ALA A 267 -15.52 18.71 -17.42
CA ALA A 267 -16.24 17.66 -18.13
C ALA A 267 -16.88 18.19 -19.43
N THR A 268 -16.40 17.68 -20.58
CA THR A 268 -16.86 18.14 -21.89
C THR A 268 -18.33 17.80 -22.04
N SER A 269 -19.18 18.83 -22.05
CA SER A 269 -20.63 18.67 -22.12
C SER A 269 -21.05 18.15 -23.50
N ILE A 270 -21.09 16.83 -23.66
CA ILE A 270 -21.66 16.15 -24.82
C ILE A 270 -23.12 16.60 -24.94
N THR A 271 -23.46 17.25 -26.05
CA THR A 271 -24.77 17.87 -26.22
C THR A 271 -25.85 16.82 -26.44
N ASP A 272 -26.67 16.60 -25.41
CA ASP A 272 -27.94 15.88 -25.50
C ASP A 272 -28.77 16.42 -26.68
N THR A 273 -28.95 15.59 -27.72
CA THR A 273 -29.53 15.98 -29.01
C THR A 273 -30.68 15.05 -29.38
N THR A 274 -31.73 15.06 -28.56
CA THR A 274 -33.01 14.45 -28.93
C THR A 274 -33.74 15.27 -30.00
N ASP A 275 -33.47 15.01 -31.28
CA ASP A 275 -34.46 15.29 -32.33
C ASP A 275 -34.41 14.28 -33.48
N ALA A 276 -35.58 13.89 -33.97
CA ALA A 276 -35.76 12.80 -34.93
C ALA A 276 -36.51 13.28 -36.18
N PRO A 277 -35.88 13.26 -37.38
CA PRO A 277 -36.56 13.60 -38.62
C PRO A 277 -37.12 12.34 -39.31
N ALA A 278 -38.43 12.31 -39.54
CA ALA A 278 -39.03 11.41 -40.52
C ALA A 278 -38.55 11.81 -41.94
N GLY A 279 -37.98 10.87 -42.70
CA GLY A 279 -37.34 11.15 -43.99
C GLY A 279 -38.31 11.28 -45.19
N THR A 280 -37.78 11.60 -46.38
CA THR A 280 -38.43 11.36 -47.70
C THR A 280 -37.47 11.57 -48.89
N VAL A 281 -37.32 10.51 -49.71
CA VAL A 281 -36.75 10.33 -51.08
C VAL A 281 -35.39 10.92 -51.56
N VAL A 282 -34.65 10.01 -52.19
CA VAL A 282 -33.64 10.09 -53.28
C VAL A 282 -34.06 10.99 -54.49
N PRO A 283 -33.16 11.45 -55.41
CA PRO A 283 -32.16 10.59 -56.11
C PRO A 283 -30.79 11.14 -56.61
N ALA A 284 -29.84 10.20 -56.68
CA ALA A 284 -28.83 9.93 -57.73
C ALA A 284 -27.91 11.04 -58.31
N GLY A 285 -26.61 10.74 -58.31
CA GLY A 285 -25.58 11.31 -59.19
C GLY A 285 -24.37 10.35 -59.26
N SER A 286 -23.74 10.20 -60.44
CA SER A 286 -22.66 9.23 -60.69
C SER A 286 -21.43 9.90 -61.29
N GLU A 287 -20.23 9.43 -60.93
CA GLU A 287 -18.97 9.37 -61.72
C GLU A 287 -17.89 8.77 -60.78
N SER A 288 -17.17 7.67 -61.02
CA SER A 288 -16.54 7.04 -62.20
C SER A 288 -15.09 7.52 -62.44
N SER A 289 -14.12 6.64 -62.18
CA SER A 289 -12.72 6.68 -62.66
C SER A 289 -12.08 5.30 -62.40
N ASP A 290 -11.40 4.74 -63.40
CA ASP A 290 -10.99 3.32 -63.48
C ASP A 290 -9.45 3.15 -63.64
N GLU A 291 -9.01 1.90 -63.92
CA GLU A 291 -7.63 1.39 -64.12
C GLU A 291 -6.81 1.20 -62.81
N GLU A 292 -6.46 0.00 -62.31
CA GLU A 292 -6.24 -1.39 -62.84
C GLU A 292 -4.81 -1.68 -63.40
N VAL A 293 -4.51 -2.97 -63.68
CA VAL A 293 -3.29 -3.53 -64.34
C VAL A 293 -2.01 -3.66 -63.45
N THR A 294 -1.35 -4.83 -63.22
CA THR A 294 -1.60 -6.26 -63.60
C THR A 294 -0.83 -7.31 -62.74
N SER A 295 -1.34 -8.55 -62.70
CA SER A 295 -0.72 -9.91 -62.51
C SER A 295 0.80 -10.08 -62.26
N ALA A 296 1.33 -10.90 -61.32
CA ALA A 296 1.18 -12.36 -61.01
C ALA A 296 1.99 -13.32 -61.95
N PRO A 297 2.17 -14.65 -61.73
CA PRO A 297 2.08 -15.54 -60.53
C PRO A 297 3.25 -16.59 -60.40
N ALA A 298 3.00 -17.71 -59.67
CA ALA A 298 3.68 -19.06 -59.63
C ALA A 298 4.65 -19.32 -58.44
N SER A 299 4.53 -20.38 -57.59
CA SER A 299 4.42 -21.87 -57.73
C SER A 299 5.77 -22.51 -57.31
N SER A 300 5.91 -23.61 -56.54
CA SER A 300 5.00 -24.48 -55.78
C SER A 300 5.79 -25.60 -55.05
N SER A 301 5.30 -26.14 -53.91
CA SER A 301 5.29 -27.57 -53.49
C SER A 301 6.63 -28.38 -53.39
N GLU A 302 6.84 -29.49 -52.64
CA GLU A 302 6.01 -30.46 -51.86
C GLU A 302 6.75 -31.03 -50.61
N THR A 303 6.00 -31.30 -49.53
CA THR A 303 5.97 -32.47 -48.57
C THR A 303 7.21 -33.26 -48.05
N ALA A 304 6.97 -33.91 -46.89
CA ALA A 304 7.50 -35.20 -46.36
C ALA A 304 8.78 -35.18 -45.47
N ASP A 305 8.98 -36.05 -44.46
CA ASP A 305 8.08 -36.89 -43.61
C ASP A 305 8.93 -37.56 -42.46
N SER A 306 8.30 -38.07 -41.38
CA SER A 306 8.89 -38.96 -40.32
C SER A 306 9.99 -38.35 -39.42
N SER A 307 10.43 -38.89 -38.27
CA SER A 307 9.87 -39.55 -37.05
C SER A 307 11.06 -39.71 -36.04
N ASP A 308 11.03 -40.11 -34.76
CA ASP A 308 10.11 -40.65 -33.73
C ASP A 308 10.42 -39.89 -32.38
N ALA A 309 9.71 -39.91 -31.23
CA ALA A 309 9.29 -40.98 -30.28
C ALA A 309 10.43 -41.95 -29.82
N GLU A 310 10.60 -42.38 -28.56
CA GLU A 310 10.20 -41.90 -27.21
C GLU A 310 11.06 -42.68 -26.14
N THR A 311 10.71 -42.63 -24.84
CA THR A 311 11.29 -43.40 -23.68
C THR A 311 12.74 -43.06 -23.26
N VAL A 312 13.14 -42.83 -22.00
CA VAL A 312 12.72 -43.25 -20.63
C VAL A 312 13.28 -44.59 -20.15
N GLU A 313 14.17 -44.55 -19.14
CA GLU A 313 14.33 -45.56 -18.06
C GLU A 313 14.82 -44.87 -16.75
N LYS A 314 14.72 -45.57 -15.61
CA LYS A 314 14.89 -45.02 -14.24
C LYS A 314 15.44 -46.08 -13.26
N GLU A 315 16.17 -45.64 -12.24
CA GLU A 315 16.65 -46.42 -11.06
C GLU A 315 17.77 -47.47 -11.31
N SER A 316 18.44 -48.09 -10.32
CA SER A 316 18.32 -48.04 -8.84
C SER A 316 19.63 -48.49 -8.13
N SER A 317 19.79 -48.14 -6.84
CA SER A 317 20.73 -48.75 -5.84
C SER A 317 22.26 -48.63 -6.12
N ASP A 318 23.20 -48.95 -5.21
CA ASP A 318 23.13 -49.46 -3.83
C ASP A 318 24.30 -48.90 -2.96
N SER A 319 24.27 -49.22 -1.67
CA SER A 319 25.09 -48.83 -0.54
C SER A 319 26.44 -49.58 -0.44
N SER A 320 27.45 -48.99 0.22
CA SER A 320 28.14 -49.57 1.41
C SER A 320 29.46 -48.88 1.79
N ALA A 321 29.79 -48.93 3.09
CA ALA A 321 30.91 -48.21 3.72
C ALA A 321 32.24 -49.00 3.84
N THR A 322 33.35 -48.28 4.02
CA THR A 322 34.56 -48.63 4.82
C THR A 322 35.37 -47.32 4.96
N SER A 323 35.53 -46.69 6.13
CA SER A 323 36.27 -47.05 7.36
C SER A 323 37.80 -46.82 7.29
N ASP A 324 38.29 -45.74 7.91
CA ASP A 324 39.53 -45.71 8.73
C ASP A 324 39.71 -44.32 9.43
N THR A 325 40.52 -44.08 10.47
CA THR A 325 40.86 -44.80 11.73
C THR A 325 41.91 -43.95 12.50
N SER A 326 41.73 -43.70 13.82
CA SER A 326 42.63 -42.95 14.76
C SER A 326 42.59 -41.40 14.64
N SER A 327 42.98 -40.60 15.65
CA SER A 327 43.60 -40.89 16.98
C SER A 327 43.34 -39.77 18.02
N SER A 328 43.43 -40.11 19.32
CA SER A 328 43.85 -39.27 20.50
C SER A 328 43.42 -37.79 20.59
N SER A 329 42.64 -37.33 21.58
CA SER A 329 42.97 -37.17 23.03
C SER A 329 44.04 -36.09 23.31
N GLU A 330 44.03 -35.31 24.40
CA GLU A 330 43.47 -35.53 25.75
C GLU A 330 42.75 -34.30 26.36
N THR A 331 42.02 -34.53 27.46
CA THR A 331 41.55 -33.54 28.43
C THR A 331 42.67 -33.04 29.36
N GLU A 332 42.53 -31.84 29.90
CA GLU A 332 42.95 -31.49 31.28
C GLU A 332 41.94 -30.47 31.85
N THR A 333 41.67 -30.52 33.15
CA THR A 333 40.74 -29.60 33.86
C THR A 333 41.41 -29.01 35.09
N VAL A 334 41.12 -27.75 35.41
CA VAL A 334 41.27 -27.24 36.78
C VAL A 334 40.21 -26.18 37.10
N ASP A 335 39.60 -26.37 38.25
CA ASP A 335 38.67 -25.48 38.96
C ASP A 335 39.49 -24.59 39.91
N ASP A 336 39.07 -23.35 40.14
CA ASP A 336 38.94 -22.86 41.51
C ASP A 336 37.88 -21.74 41.58
N SER A 337 37.35 -21.53 42.78
CA SER A 337 36.13 -20.77 43.04
C SER A 337 36.36 -19.62 44.05
N ALA A 338 35.43 -18.66 44.09
CA ALA A 338 34.63 -18.31 45.29
C ALA A 338 34.30 -16.81 45.49
N ALA A 339 32.99 -16.56 45.69
CA ALA A 339 32.40 -15.66 46.70
C ALA A 339 32.61 -14.12 46.67
N SER A 340 31.81 -13.29 47.34
CA SER A 340 30.36 -13.31 47.70
C SER A 340 29.98 -12.03 48.49
N ALA A 341 28.89 -11.34 48.13
CA ALA A 341 28.02 -10.49 48.98
C ALA A 341 26.86 -9.95 48.10
N THR A 342 25.55 -9.85 48.40
CA THR A 342 24.66 -9.94 49.60
C THR A 342 24.26 -8.63 50.31
N SER A 343 23.16 -8.01 49.83
CA SER A 343 22.21 -7.09 50.51
C SER A 343 21.06 -6.80 49.50
N SER A 344 19.75 -6.96 49.72
CA SER A 344 18.90 -6.96 50.94
C SER A 344 18.74 -5.54 51.53
N ASP A 345 17.55 -4.99 51.83
CA ASP A 345 16.16 -5.51 51.87
C ASP A 345 15.09 -4.40 51.62
N ASP A 346 13.82 -4.80 51.67
CA ASP A 346 12.60 -4.07 52.10
C ASP A 346 11.71 -3.23 51.13
N GLU A 347 10.40 -3.35 51.38
CA GLU A 347 9.28 -2.71 50.66
C GLU A 347 8.75 -1.44 51.35
N ALA A 348 7.96 -0.63 50.61
CA ALA A 348 6.79 0.06 51.17
C ALA A 348 5.78 0.47 50.08
N ALA A 349 4.52 0.03 50.20
CA ALA A 349 3.40 0.56 49.41
C ALA A 349 2.81 1.83 50.04
N ASN A 350 2.14 2.68 49.25
CA ASN A 350 1.17 3.63 49.77
C ASN A 350 0.10 4.00 48.72
N GLU A 351 -1.10 4.34 49.19
CA GLU A 351 -2.32 4.50 48.39
C GLU A 351 -2.81 5.96 48.34
N ALA A 352 -3.58 6.27 47.29
CA ALA A 352 -4.48 7.43 47.09
C ALA A 352 -3.96 8.88 47.28
N ASP A 353 -4.17 9.72 46.25
CA ASP A 353 -5.26 10.71 46.30
C ASP A 353 -5.79 11.03 44.88
N GLU A 354 -7.04 11.48 44.75
CA GLU A 354 -7.73 11.70 43.47
C GLU A 354 -7.89 13.20 43.17
N VAL A 355 -7.29 13.70 42.08
CA VAL A 355 -7.53 15.07 41.59
C VAL A 355 -7.70 15.09 40.07
N THR A 356 -8.88 15.52 39.61
CA THR A 356 -9.23 15.60 38.20
C THR A 356 -8.66 16.86 37.53
N ALA A 357 -7.89 16.67 36.46
CA ALA A 357 -7.52 17.72 35.51
C ALA A 357 -7.44 17.13 34.10
N SER A 358 -8.08 17.77 33.13
CA SER A 358 -8.00 17.36 31.72
C SER A 358 -6.61 17.64 31.15
N ALA A 359 -5.97 16.62 30.59
CA ALA A 359 -4.74 16.74 29.83
C ALA A 359 -4.96 16.18 28.42
N SER A 360 -4.37 16.84 27.42
CA SER A 360 -4.19 16.28 26.08
C SER A 360 -3.25 15.06 26.15
N THR A 361 -3.62 13.97 25.48
CA THR A 361 -2.77 12.77 25.36
C THR A 361 -1.60 13.02 24.43
N SER A 362 -0.56 13.67 24.95
CA SER A 362 0.78 13.62 24.35
C SER A 362 1.33 12.21 24.52
N ALA A 363 1.71 11.56 23.41
CA ALA A 363 2.37 10.26 23.43
C ALA A 363 3.61 10.33 24.35
N THR A 364 3.57 9.57 25.44
CA THR A 364 4.58 9.66 26.51
C THR A 364 5.59 8.53 26.33
N ASN A 365 6.66 8.81 25.59
CA ASN A 365 7.68 7.81 25.25
C ASN A 365 8.30 7.19 26.50
N SER A 366 8.02 5.90 26.70
CA SER A 366 8.64 5.04 27.68
C SER A 366 9.84 4.34 27.02
N THR A 367 11.05 4.85 27.30
CA THR A 367 12.31 4.18 26.91
C THR A 367 12.38 2.80 27.56
N GLY A 368 12.65 1.74 26.79
CA GLY A 368 12.67 0.37 27.30
C GLY A 368 11.32 -0.34 27.39
N SER A 369 10.27 0.14 26.72
CA SER A 369 9.03 -0.63 26.49
C SER A 369 8.78 -0.86 25.01
N VAL A 370 8.17 -2.00 24.69
CA VAL A 370 7.73 -2.36 23.33
C VAL A 370 6.62 -1.38 22.89
N PRO A 371 6.70 -0.79 21.68
CA PRO A 371 5.67 0.10 21.18
C PRO A 371 4.43 -0.69 20.72
N ASP A 372 3.25 -0.09 20.85
CA ASP A 372 1.95 -0.71 20.53
C ASP A 372 1.53 -0.56 19.05
N GLY A 373 2.36 0.09 18.22
CA GLY A 373 2.07 0.42 16.83
C GLY A 373 1.30 1.72 16.62
N THR A 374 1.00 2.49 17.68
CA THR A 374 0.35 3.80 17.56
C THR A 374 1.25 4.78 16.80
N TRP A 375 0.86 5.11 15.56
CA TRP A 375 1.55 6.12 14.76
C TRP A 375 1.22 7.54 15.26
N PRO A 376 2.20 8.47 15.32
CA PRO A 376 1.95 9.84 15.76
C PRO A 376 1.20 10.66 14.70
N THR A 377 0.39 11.61 15.15
CA THR A 377 -0.18 12.65 14.27
C THR A 377 0.81 13.79 14.06
N SER A 378 1.02 14.19 12.81
CA SER A 378 1.86 15.36 12.47
C SER A 378 1.28 16.67 13.02
N THR A 379 2.15 17.54 13.53
CA THR A 379 1.78 18.90 13.97
C THR A 379 1.91 19.95 12.86
N GLY A 380 2.35 19.56 11.67
CA GLY A 380 2.44 20.38 10.45
C GLY A 380 3.64 20.01 9.59
N THR A 381 3.64 20.40 8.32
CA THR A 381 4.69 20.03 7.35
C THR A 381 5.73 21.13 7.15
N VAL A 382 7.00 20.75 7.05
CA VAL A 382 8.15 21.60 6.73
C VAL A 382 8.92 20.98 5.56
N GLN A 383 9.01 21.70 4.45
CA GLN A 383 9.78 21.27 3.28
C GLN A 383 11.10 22.02 3.15
N TYR A 384 12.16 21.29 2.82
CA TYR A 384 13.48 21.83 2.49
C TYR A 384 13.79 21.70 0.99
N THR A 385 14.77 22.47 0.50
CA THR A 385 15.31 22.41 -0.88
C THR A 385 16.75 21.90 -0.94
N GLU A 386 17.27 21.47 0.20
CA GLU A 386 18.59 20.85 0.43
C GLU A 386 18.53 20.13 1.80
N PRO A 387 19.40 19.15 2.10
CA PRO A 387 19.35 18.44 3.38
C PRO A 387 19.54 19.37 4.59
N TYR A 388 18.63 19.35 5.56
CA TYR A 388 18.80 20.14 6.78
C TYR A 388 19.89 19.52 7.67
N THR A 389 20.94 20.29 7.98
CA THR A 389 22.04 19.78 8.83
C THR A 389 21.90 20.19 10.29
N VAL A 390 21.66 19.22 11.18
CA VAL A 390 21.76 19.39 12.64
C VAL A 390 23.24 19.34 13.04
N LYS A 391 23.76 20.36 13.74
CA LYS A 391 25.20 20.45 14.01
C LYS A 391 25.64 19.69 15.25
N ALA A 392 26.92 19.29 15.27
CA ALA A 392 27.51 18.53 16.36
C ALA A 392 27.27 19.21 17.73
N GLY A 393 26.55 18.52 18.62
CA GLY A 393 26.15 19.04 19.94
C GLY A 393 24.87 19.88 19.98
N GLU A 394 24.15 20.02 18.86
CA GLU A 394 22.79 20.58 18.82
C GLU A 394 21.74 19.48 19.03
N VAL A 395 20.56 19.89 19.52
CA VAL A 395 19.36 19.06 19.59
C VAL A 395 18.30 19.72 18.71
N PHE A 396 17.94 19.05 17.62
CA PHE A 396 16.80 19.43 16.79
C PHE A 396 15.56 18.72 17.34
N ASP A 397 14.64 19.49 17.91
CA ASP A 397 13.32 19.04 18.34
C ASP A 397 12.33 19.43 17.25
N GLY A 398 11.80 18.45 16.50
CA GLY A 398 10.89 18.67 15.39
C GLY A 398 9.44 18.95 15.81
N GLU A 399 9.13 18.94 17.12
CA GLU A 399 7.77 19.15 17.67
C GLU A 399 6.68 18.22 17.05
N MET A 400 7.07 17.04 16.55
CA MET A 400 6.27 16.10 15.76
C MET A 400 5.75 16.66 14.42
N GLN A 401 6.50 17.57 13.78
CA GLN A 401 6.25 17.99 12.41
C GLN A 401 6.74 16.94 11.40
N THR A 402 6.13 16.93 10.21
CA THR A 402 6.59 16.14 9.05
C THR A 402 7.61 16.95 8.24
N PHE A 403 8.73 16.33 7.91
CA PHE A 403 9.85 16.95 7.20
C PHE A 403 10.13 16.22 5.88
N GLU A 404 10.33 17.00 4.81
CA GLU A 404 10.37 16.52 3.43
C GLU A 404 11.34 17.35 2.55
N ARG A 405 11.66 16.84 1.36
CA ARG A 405 12.43 17.51 0.32
C ARG A 405 11.54 17.94 -0.84
N SER A 406 11.27 19.24 -0.95
CA SER A 406 10.51 19.85 -2.06
C SER A 406 11.18 19.76 -3.44
N ASP A 407 12.44 19.32 -3.49
CA ASP A 407 13.23 19.13 -4.70
C ASP A 407 13.47 17.65 -5.06
N ILE A 408 12.84 16.71 -4.34
CA ILE A 408 13.02 15.27 -4.51
C ILE A 408 11.67 14.55 -4.48
N THR A 409 11.52 13.60 -5.40
CA THR A 409 10.47 12.57 -5.38
C THR A 409 11.16 11.22 -5.21
N CYS A 410 10.56 10.31 -4.43
CA CYS A 410 11.06 8.93 -4.36
C CYS A 410 11.08 8.30 -5.76
N THR A 411 12.21 7.67 -6.10
CA THR A 411 12.49 6.99 -7.38
C THR A 411 13.53 5.90 -7.17
N GLU A 412 13.44 4.80 -7.92
CA GLU A 412 14.33 3.63 -7.79
C GLU A 412 15.85 3.93 -7.82
N GLY A 413 16.62 2.96 -7.32
CA GLY A 413 18.10 2.95 -7.33
C GLY A 413 18.71 3.74 -6.19
N GLU A 414 20.04 3.74 -6.10
CA GLU A 414 20.78 4.26 -4.94
C GLU A 414 20.53 5.77 -4.68
N GLY A 415 20.37 6.13 -3.41
CA GLY A 415 20.39 7.50 -2.89
C GLY A 415 21.79 7.94 -2.47
N GLN A 416 21.92 9.21 -2.04
CA GLN A 416 23.12 9.79 -1.45
C GLN A 416 22.75 10.86 -0.41
N LYS A 417 23.75 11.41 0.30
CA LYS A 417 23.49 12.39 1.37
C LYS A 417 22.92 13.73 0.91
N ASP A 418 23.18 14.13 -0.32
CA ASP A 418 22.53 15.28 -0.95
C ASP A 418 21.06 15.00 -1.31
N THR A 419 20.62 13.74 -1.29
CA THR A 419 19.21 13.32 -1.37
C THR A 419 18.57 13.00 -0.03
N ALA A 420 19.22 13.33 1.10
CA ALA A 420 18.69 13.13 2.45
C ALA A 420 17.70 14.24 2.88
N VAL A 421 16.75 13.95 3.77
CA VAL A 421 15.98 15.02 4.46
C VAL A 421 16.84 15.70 5.52
N PHE A 422 17.50 14.91 6.36
CA PHE A 422 18.40 15.39 7.42
C PHE A 422 19.83 14.85 7.29
N LEU A 423 20.80 15.71 7.58
CA LEU A 423 22.17 15.34 7.92
C LEU A 423 22.36 15.57 9.42
N VAL A 424 22.66 14.53 10.18
CA VAL A 424 22.93 14.61 11.62
C VAL A 424 24.44 14.46 11.81
N GLU A 425 25.09 15.52 12.29
CA GLU A 425 26.53 15.49 12.59
C GLU A 425 26.81 14.70 13.88
N ALA A 426 28.01 14.12 14.00
CA ALA A 426 28.42 13.34 15.16
C ALA A 426 28.24 14.11 16.49
N GLY A 427 27.56 13.49 17.46
CA GLY A 427 27.21 14.09 18.74
C GLY A 427 26.00 15.04 18.71
N ALA A 428 25.25 15.11 17.61
CA ALA A 428 23.96 15.80 17.53
C ALA A 428 22.77 14.88 17.84
N THR A 429 21.62 15.48 18.16
CA THR A 429 20.36 14.77 18.38
C THR A 429 19.29 15.25 17.40
N LEU A 430 18.67 14.32 16.68
CA LEU A 430 17.44 14.53 15.91
C LEU A 430 16.30 13.86 16.69
N LYS A 431 15.26 14.60 17.05
CA LYS A 431 14.15 14.03 17.83
C LYS A 431 12.78 14.63 17.56
N ASN A 432 11.73 13.86 17.84
CA ASN A 432 10.34 14.24 17.63
C ASN A 432 10.07 14.71 16.19
N VAL A 433 10.45 13.90 15.22
CA VAL A 433 10.43 14.22 13.79
C VAL A 433 9.65 13.14 13.05
N ILE A 434 8.80 13.53 12.10
CA ILE A 434 8.23 12.63 11.12
C ILE A 434 8.93 12.93 9.78
N ILE A 435 9.27 11.91 9.00
CA ILE A 435 9.89 11.99 7.68
C ILE A 435 8.84 11.52 6.66
N GLY A 436 8.44 12.43 5.76
CA GLY A 436 7.43 12.16 4.74
C GLY A 436 8.02 11.52 3.47
N ALA A 437 7.15 11.04 2.58
CA ALA A 437 7.50 10.28 1.37
C ALA A 437 8.38 11.02 0.35
N ASN A 438 8.40 12.36 0.36
CA ASN A 438 9.25 13.17 -0.51
C ASN A 438 10.70 13.19 0.00
N GLN A 439 11.38 12.05 -0.16
CA GLN A 439 12.75 11.76 0.25
C GLN A 439 13.35 10.66 -0.62
N LYS A 440 14.67 10.45 -0.55
CA LYS A 440 15.31 9.27 -1.15
C LYS A 440 16.18 8.49 -0.15
N GLU A 441 17.05 9.18 0.57
CA GLU A 441 17.49 8.72 1.90
C GLU A 441 16.74 9.56 2.95
N GLY A 442 16.32 8.97 4.07
CA GLY A 442 15.61 9.71 5.11
C GLY A 442 16.54 10.59 5.94
N VAL A 443 17.41 9.95 6.71
CA VAL A 443 18.35 10.61 7.65
C VAL A 443 19.75 10.02 7.48
N HIS A 444 20.76 10.87 7.36
CA HIS A 444 22.17 10.47 7.41
C HIS A 444 22.80 10.72 8.77
N CYS A 445 23.52 9.71 9.26
CA CYS A 445 24.52 9.84 10.31
C CYS A 445 25.90 9.53 9.71
N ASP A 446 26.45 10.51 8.99
CA ASP A 446 27.55 10.32 8.04
C ASP A 446 28.93 10.02 8.70
N ASP A 447 29.10 10.43 9.96
CA ASP A 447 30.31 10.25 10.78
C ASP A 447 30.09 9.34 12.01
N HIS A 448 28.92 8.67 12.10
CA HIS A 448 28.44 7.94 13.28
C HIS A 448 28.21 8.86 14.51
N ASP A 449 27.93 8.29 15.68
CA ASP A 449 27.79 8.99 16.97
C ASP A 449 26.56 9.92 17.08
N CYS A 450 25.49 9.64 16.32
CA CYS A 450 24.23 10.40 16.37
C CYS A 450 23.23 9.86 17.39
N THR A 451 22.34 10.73 17.87
CA THR A 451 21.18 10.34 18.69
C THR A 451 19.89 10.59 17.89
N ILE A 452 19.07 9.56 17.74
CA ILE A 452 17.80 9.57 16.99
C ILE A 452 16.69 9.18 17.98
N GLU A 453 15.89 10.12 18.45
CA GLU A 453 14.88 9.86 19.50
C GLU A 453 13.46 10.13 18.98
N ASN A 454 12.56 9.14 18.99
CA ASN A 454 11.18 9.34 18.55
C ASN A 454 11.09 9.95 17.14
N VAL A 455 11.82 9.37 16.19
CA VAL A 455 11.80 9.75 14.77
C VAL A 455 11.01 8.70 13.99
N TRP A 456 10.12 9.15 13.12
CA TRP A 456 9.19 8.32 12.37
C TRP A 456 9.39 8.53 10.87
N TRP A 457 9.16 7.49 10.07
CA TRP A 457 9.23 7.52 8.61
C TRP A 457 7.94 6.96 8.03
N ASP A 458 7.12 7.83 7.45
CA ASP A 458 5.81 7.48 6.90
C ASP A 458 5.93 6.56 5.67
N ASP A 459 6.97 6.78 4.87
CA ASP A 459 7.35 5.98 3.70
C ASP A 459 8.90 5.99 3.53
N VAL A 460 9.48 4.86 3.13
CA VAL A 460 10.93 4.61 3.09
C VAL A 460 11.36 4.17 1.69
N CYS A 461 11.73 5.18 0.88
CA CYS A 461 12.15 5.02 -0.50
C CYS A 461 13.33 4.05 -0.71
N GLU A 462 14.47 4.30 -0.04
CA GLU A 462 15.63 3.40 -0.03
C GLU A 462 16.01 3.03 1.42
N ASP A 463 16.59 3.99 2.15
CA ASP A 463 17.09 3.84 3.51
C ASP A 463 16.46 4.90 4.43
N ALA A 464 15.84 4.47 5.53
CA ALA A 464 15.27 5.40 6.52
C ALA A 464 16.41 6.11 7.29
N LEU A 465 17.37 5.34 7.79
CA LEU A 465 18.52 5.82 8.55
C LEU A 465 19.82 5.20 8.04
N SER A 466 20.68 6.05 7.47
CA SER A 466 21.91 5.65 6.81
C SER A 466 23.13 6.06 7.64
N ILE A 467 23.82 5.08 8.21
CA ILE A 467 24.90 5.29 9.20
C ILE A 467 26.25 4.97 8.54
N LYS A 468 27.09 5.99 8.36
CA LYS A 468 28.35 5.93 7.60
C LYS A 468 29.52 6.39 8.52
N GLY A 469 30.77 6.32 8.06
CA GLY A 469 31.94 6.81 8.83
C GLY A 469 32.26 6.04 10.12
N GLY A 470 32.48 6.76 11.23
CA GLY A 470 32.64 6.21 12.58
C GLY A 470 33.99 5.60 12.97
N SER A 471 34.01 4.95 14.14
CA SER A 471 35.15 4.27 14.74
C SER A 471 34.67 3.02 15.51
N GLU A 472 35.57 2.09 15.86
CA GLU A 472 35.24 0.92 16.70
C GLU A 472 34.56 1.30 18.04
N SER A 473 34.83 2.51 18.54
CA SER A 473 34.26 3.06 19.78
C SER A 473 33.00 3.91 19.59
N SER A 474 32.59 4.17 18.36
CA SER A 474 31.45 5.05 18.06
C SER A 474 30.12 4.34 18.30
N VAL A 475 29.11 5.07 18.79
CA VAL A 475 27.79 4.55 19.16
C VAL A 475 26.68 5.46 18.65
N THR A 476 25.89 4.98 17.69
CA THR A 476 24.67 5.65 17.22
C THR A 476 23.47 5.02 17.91
N THR A 477 22.54 5.84 18.37
CA THR A 477 21.35 5.39 19.13
C THR A 477 20.07 5.78 18.41
N VAL A 478 19.14 4.84 18.33
CA VAL A 478 17.76 4.98 17.88
C VAL A 478 16.87 4.57 19.06
N THR A 479 15.96 5.43 19.51
CA THR A 479 15.18 5.19 20.72
C THR A 479 13.76 5.72 20.60
N GLY A 480 12.77 4.83 20.61
CA GLY A 480 11.42 5.15 20.14
C GLY A 480 11.38 5.44 18.64
N GLY A 481 10.19 5.72 18.11
CA GLY A 481 10.01 5.97 16.68
C GLY A 481 9.56 4.75 15.89
N GLY A 482 9.44 4.90 14.57
CA GLY A 482 9.10 3.78 13.71
C GLY A 482 9.17 4.05 12.21
N ALA A 483 9.08 3.01 11.38
CA ALA A 483 9.18 3.12 9.92
C ALA A 483 8.21 2.19 9.19
N ARG A 484 7.72 2.60 8.01
CA ARG A 484 6.91 1.75 7.12
C ARG A 484 7.51 1.60 5.73
N TYR A 485 7.05 0.59 5.00
CA TYR A 485 7.20 0.43 3.54
C TYR A 485 8.64 0.37 3.01
N ALA A 486 9.60 0.02 3.88
CA ALA A 486 11.03 0.00 3.57
C ALA A 486 11.42 -1.26 2.77
N SER A 487 11.19 -1.20 1.45
CA SER A 487 11.36 -2.30 0.48
C SER A 487 12.61 -3.18 0.71
N ASP A 488 13.80 -2.56 0.84
CA ASP A 488 15.04 -3.27 1.18
C ASP A 488 15.36 -3.22 2.68
N LYS A 489 15.49 -2.01 3.27
CA LYS A 489 16.04 -1.84 4.64
C LYS A 489 15.66 -0.51 5.30
N VAL A 490 15.37 -0.55 6.60
CA VAL A 490 15.12 0.64 7.44
C VAL A 490 16.45 1.29 7.86
N VAL A 491 17.28 0.55 8.61
CA VAL A 491 18.58 1.05 9.09
C VAL A 491 19.74 0.37 8.36
N GLN A 492 20.49 1.12 7.57
CA GLN A 492 21.69 0.67 6.88
C GLN A 492 22.95 1.13 7.62
N HIS A 493 23.75 0.17 8.08
CA HIS A 493 25.01 0.43 8.78
C HIS A 493 26.20 0.12 7.87
N ASN A 494 26.81 1.18 7.34
CA ASN A 494 27.95 1.17 6.43
C ASN A 494 29.29 1.34 7.16
N GLY A 495 29.31 2.14 8.23
CA GLY A 495 30.50 2.56 8.97
C GLY A 495 31.12 1.52 9.93
N TYR A 496 32.02 2.00 10.80
CA TYR A 496 32.47 1.30 12.01
C TYR A 496 31.61 1.76 13.21
N GLY A 497 31.32 0.84 14.13
CA GLY A 497 30.79 1.18 15.45
C GLY A 497 29.71 0.24 15.96
N THR A 498 28.91 0.75 16.89
CA THR A 498 27.75 0.09 17.49
C THR A 498 26.48 0.87 17.21
N VAL A 499 25.51 0.25 16.53
CA VAL A 499 24.15 0.78 16.42
C VAL A 499 23.28 0.18 17.53
N LYS A 500 22.48 1.00 18.19
CA LYS A 500 21.51 0.55 19.20
C LYS A 500 20.12 1.01 18.81
N ILE A 501 19.17 0.08 18.75
CA ILE A 501 17.76 0.34 18.44
C ILE A 501 16.95 -0.12 19.66
N ASP A 502 16.21 0.79 20.30
CA ASP A 502 15.37 0.49 21.46
C ASP A 502 13.94 1.05 21.27
N GLY A 503 12.90 0.28 21.58
CA GLY A 503 11.52 0.80 21.59
C GLY A 503 10.95 1.15 20.22
N PHE A 504 11.49 0.57 19.14
CA PHE A 504 11.19 0.96 17.75
C PHE A 504 10.06 0.11 17.15
N TYR A 505 9.18 0.75 16.36
CA TYR A 505 8.11 0.07 15.61
C TYR A 505 8.45 -0.04 14.12
N ALA A 506 8.17 -1.15 13.45
CA ALA A 506 8.28 -1.20 11.99
C ALA A 506 7.19 -2.04 11.33
N GLN A 507 6.78 -1.69 10.12
CA GLN A 507 5.74 -2.40 9.36
C GLN A 507 6.16 -2.52 7.90
N GLU A 508 5.96 -3.69 7.29
CA GLU A 508 6.14 -3.97 5.85
C GLU A 508 7.51 -3.53 5.32
N PHE A 509 8.55 -4.26 5.69
CA PHE A 509 9.94 -3.89 5.39
C PHE A 509 10.79 -5.11 5.06
N GLY A 510 11.82 -4.93 4.22
CA GLY A 510 12.80 -5.98 3.95
C GLY A 510 13.60 -6.35 5.21
N LYS A 511 14.31 -5.37 5.79
CA LYS A 511 15.23 -5.53 6.94
C LYS A 511 15.14 -4.33 7.90
N LEU A 512 14.86 -4.53 9.20
CA LEU A 512 14.91 -3.41 10.17
C LEU A 512 16.35 -2.91 10.35
N TYR A 513 17.32 -3.82 10.36
CA TYR A 513 18.75 -3.46 10.34
C TYR A 513 19.54 -4.31 9.34
N ARG A 514 20.37 -3.65 8.53
CA ARG A 514 21.36 -4.26 7.65
C ARG A 514 22.76 -3.76 7.97
N SER A 515 23.67 -4.68 8.27
CA SER A 515 25.12 -4.41 8.16
C SER A 515 25.50 -4.47 6.68
N CYS A 516 26.11 -3.42 6.14
CA CYS A 516 26.41 -3.31 4.72
C CYS A 516 27.32 -4.46 4.24
N GLY A 517 26.80 -5.30 3.34
CA GLY A 517 27.49 -6.49 2.83
C GLY A 517 28.57 -6.22 1.78
N THR A 518 28.55 -5.04 1.15
CA THR A 518 29.47 -4.63 0.08
C THR A 518 30.52 -3.61 0.53
N CYS A 519 30.34 -2.97 1.70
CA CYS A 519 31.20 -1.88 2.19
C CYS A 519 32.57 -2.33 2.73
N GLY A 520 33.00 -3.55 2.41
CA GLY A 520 34.29 -4.11 2.82
C GLY A 520 34.33 -4.72 4.22
N ASP A 521 35.51 -5.27 4.55
CA ASP A 521 35.80 -6.06 5.75
C ASP A 521 35.88 -5.20 7.02
N ILE A 522 34.71 -4.81 7.52
CA ILE A 522 34.50 -3.90 8.65
C ILE A 522 33.57 -4.60 9.66
N PRO A 523 34.04 -4.95 10.87
CA PRO A 523 33.19 -5.53 11.91
C PRO A 523 32.21 -4.50 12.47
N ARG A 524 30.92 -4.84 12.48
CA ARG A 524 29.84 -3.98 12.98
C ARG A 524 29.10 -4.62 14.15
N VAL A 525 28.77 -3.81 15.15
CA VAL A 525 27.98 -4.25 16.31
C VAL A 525 26.57 -3.67 16.23
N VAL A 526 25.56 -4.48 16.57
CA VAL A 526 24.18 -4.01 16.74
C VAL A 526 23.57 -4.54 18.03
N THR A 527 22.77 -3.71 18.69
CA THR A 527 21.87 -4.11 19.77
C THR A 527 20.46 -3.71 19.38
N VAL A 528 19.50 -4.64 19.45
CA VAL A 528 18.08 -4.37 19.18
C VAL A 528 17.28 -4.81 20.39
N SER A 529 16.49 -3.91 20.98
CA SER A 529 15.69 -4.20 22.16
C SER A 529 14.29 -3.59 22.10
N ASN A 530 13.32 -4.28 22.70
CA ASN A 530 11.96 -3.76 22.89
C ASN A 530 11.31 -3.28 21.58
N VAL A 531 11.53 -3.98 20.46
CA VAL A 531 10.93 -3.61 19.17
C VAL A 531 9.65 -4.39 18.92
N TYR A 532 8.70 -3.76 18.24
CA TYR A 532 7.54 -4.45 17.66
C TYR A 532 7.59 -4.30 16.15
N VAL A 533 7.58 -5.41 15.42
CA VAL A 533 7.67 -5.39 13.96
C VAL A 533 6.57 -6.21 13.31
N VAL A 534 6.04 -5.71 12.19
CA VAL A 534 4.95 -6.28 11.42
C VAL A 534 5.45 -6.59 10.01
N ASP A 535 5.21 -7.82 9.55
CA ASP A 535 5.51 -8.29 8.18
C ASP A 535 6.94 -7.99 7.66
N PRO A 536 8.00 -8.54 8.31
CA PRO A 536 9.37 -8.51 7.80
C PRO A 536 9.55 -9.39 6.56
N LEU A 537 9.68 -8.78 5.38
CA LEU A 537 9.73 -9.45 4.07
C LEU A 537 11.00 -10.31 3.86
N VAL A 538 12.11 -10.01 4.57
CA VAL A 538 13.35 -10.82 4.50
C VAL A 538 13.83 -11.26 5.88
N SER A 539 13.99 -10.33 6.82
CA SER A 539 14.42 -10.62 8.20
C SER A 539 14.23 -9.43 9.11
N VAL A 540 14.20 -9.62 10.44
CA VAL A 540 14.29 -8.46 11.34
C VAL A 540 15.68 -7.82 11.22
N ILE A 541 16.78 -8.59 11.34
CA ILE A 541 18.13 -8.08 11.07
C ILE A 541 19.01 -9.00 10.21
N THR A 542 19.96 -8.43 9.46
CA THR A 542 20.97 -9.17 8.67
C THR A 542 22.40 -8.68 8.94
N VAL A 543 23.25 -9.55 9.52
CA VAL A 543 24.68 -9.30 9.83
C VAL A 543 25.64 -10.06 8.90
N ASN A 544 26.92 -9.70 8.84
CA ASN A 544 27.94 -10.34 7.99
C ASN A 544 28.91 -11.22 8.79
N LYS A 545 28.80 -12.54 8.59
CA LYS A 545 29.54 -13.57 9.34
C LYS A 545 31.06 -13.49 9.18
N ASN A 546 31.52 -13.18 7.98
CA ASN A 546 32.94 -13.13 7.63
C ASN A 546 33.62 -11.82 8.05
N TYR A 547 32.86 -10.73 8.21
CA TYR A 547 33.37 -9.44 8.70
C TYR A 547 33.47 -9.40 10.24
N GLY A 548 33.01 -10.44 10.93
CA GLY A 548 33.06 -10.52 12.40
C GLY A 548 31.98 -9.69 13.10
N ASP A 549 30.86 -9.42 12.40
CA ASP A 549 29.72 -8.70 12.97
C ASP A 549 29.15 -9.40 14.21
N GLN A 550 28.51 -8.61 15.08
CA GLN A 550 27.92 -9.10 16.33
C GLN A 550 26.57 -8.42 16.59
N ALA A 551 25.50 -9.20 16.62
CA ALA A 551 24.20 -8.75 17.09
C ALA A 551 23.88 -9.25 18.50
N THR A 552 23.14 -8.44 19.26
CA THR A 552 22.43 -8.84 20.48
C THR A 552 20.99 -8.38 20.39
N LEU A 553 20.04 -9.28 20.65
CA LEU A 553 18.61 -9.01 20.55
C LEU A 553 17.91 -9.43 21.85
N SER A 554 16.95 -8.64 22.31
CA SER A 554 16.17 -8.94 23.52
C SER A 554 14.78 -8.31 23.46
N ASN A 555 13.73 -9.06 23.82
CA ASN A 555 12.35 -8.56 23.85
C ASN A 555 11.87 -8.06 22.47
N ILE A 556 11.96 -8.93 21.46
CA ILE A 556 11.61 -8.70 20.06
C ILE A 556 10.22 -9.26 19.80
N TYR A 557 9.24 -8.40 19.52
CA TYR A 557 7.90 -8.82 19.10
C TYR A 557 7.78 -8.78 17.58
N VAL A 558 7.25 -9.86 16.99
CA VAL A 558 6.92 -9.94 15.56
C VAL A 558 5.46 -10.32 15.39
N LYS A 559 4.73 -9.55 14.58
CA LYS A 559 3.48 -9.97 13.97
C LYS A 559 3.75 -10.30 12.50
N THR A 560 3.10 -11.34 11.98
CA THR A 560 2.87 -11.45 10.54
C THR A 560 1.37 -11.47 10.26
N THR A 561 0.93 -10.85 9.18
CA THR A 561 -0.50 -10.79 8.83
C THR A 561 -1.00 -12.13 8.30
N ASP A 562 -0.13 -12.93 7.68
CA ASP A 562 -0.41 -14.31 7.25
C ASP A 562 -0.48 -15.34 8.40
N GLY A 563 -0.06 -14.98 9.61
CA GLY A 563 0.02 -15.87 10.77
C GLY A 563 1.14 -16.93 10.70
N SER A 564 2.12 -16.74 9.82
CA SER A 564 3.32 -17.58 9.73
C SER A 564 4.32 -17.32 10.85
N ASP A 565 4.82 -18.40 11.45
CA ASP A 565 5.89 -18.34 12.44
C ASP A 565 7.31 -18.47 11.81
N ASP A 566 7.42 -18.58 10.47
CA ASP A 566 8.71 -18.73 9.73
C ASP A 566 9.46 -17.39 9.53
N VAL A 567 9.63 -16.64 10.61
CA VAL A 567 10.32 -15.34 10.60
C VAL A 567 11.82 -15.50 10.86
N LYS A 568 12.65 -15.02 9.93
CA LYS A 568 14.09 -14.94 10.12
C LYS A 568 14.44 -13.74 11.01
N VAL A 569 14.46 -13.92 12.33
CA VAL A 569 14.75 -12.81 13.26
C VAL A 569 16.18 -12.27 13.10
N CYS A 570 17.19 -13.14 12.99
CA CYS A 570 18.57 -12.75 12.71
C CYS A 570 19.15 -13.63 11.60
N GLN A 571 19.38 -13.05 10.42
CA GLN A 571 20.12 -13.67 9.32
C GLN A 571 21.62 -13.34 9.41
N TRP A 572 22.46 -14.24 8.94
CA TRP A 572 23.88 -13.98 8.71
C TRP A 572 24.32 -14.25 7.27
N SER A 573 24.82 -13.23 6.59
CA SER A 573 25.34 -13.30 5.23
C SER A 573 26.86 -13.48 5.17
N GLN A 574 27.34 -13.96 4.02
CA GLN A 574 28.67 -13.68 3.50
C GLN A 574 28.63 -12.27 2.88
N GLY A 575 29.43 -11.35 3.41
CA GLY A 575 29.71 -10.06 2.79
C GLY A 575 30.78 -10.19 1.70
N SER A 576 30.48 -9.60 0.55
CA SER A 576 31.23 -9.65 -0.71
C SER A 576 30.65 -8.62 -1.70
N ASP A 577 31.27 -8.44 -2.86
CA ASP A 577 30.71 -7.60 -3.95
C ASP A 577 29.28 -8.05 -4.37
N ASP A 578 28.95 -9.33 -4.12
CA ASP A 578 27.65 -9.97 -4.23
C ASP A 578 27.36 -10.69 -2.89
N PRO A 579 26.61 -10.09 -1.94
CA PRO A 579 26.38 -10.68 -0.60
C PRO A 579 25.35 -11.82 -0.62
N THR A 580 25.65 -12.94 0.02
CA THR A 580 24.79 -14.14 0.02
C THR A 580 24.41 -14.60 1.42
N ASN A 581 23.16 -15.03 1.66
CA ASN A 581 22.75 -15.56 2.96
C ASN A 581 23.44 -16.91 3.26
N LEU A 582 23.88 -17.12 4.51
CA LEU A 582 24.48 -18.36 5.01
C LEU A 582 23.68 -19.01 6.14
N GLY A 583 22.51 -18.49 6.51
CA GLY A 583 21.60 -19.04 7.51
C GLY A 583 21.06 -18.01 8.51
N ASP A 584 20.26 -18.49 9.46
CA ASP A 584 19.48 -17.68 10.38
C ASP A 584 19.22 -18.37 11.73
N GLY A 585 18.85 -17.57 12.73
CA GLY A 585 18.57 -18.02 14.11
C GLY A 585 19.55 -17.47 15.16
N PRO A 586 19.60 -18.08 16.37
CA PRO A 586 20.63 -17.81 17.37
C PRO A 586 21.99 -18.40 16.94
N SER A 587 23.08 -17.63 17.09
CA SER A 587 24.39 -18.01 16.53
C SER A 587 25.57 -17.34 17.23
N GLY A 588 26.06 -17.94 18.32
CA GLY A 588 27.28 -17.50 19.00
C GLY A 588 27.25 -16.02 19.37
N THR A 589 28.31 -15.26 19.04
CA THR A 589 28.34 -13.78 19.17
C THR A 589 27.69 -13.04 18.00
N LEU A 590 27.43 -13.73 16.88
CA LEU A 590 26.93 -13.16 15.62
C LEU A 590 25.44 -12.82 15.71
N CYS A 591 24.64 -13.69 16.34
CA CYS A 591 23.24 -13.46 16.68
C CYS A 591 22.99 -13.93 18.13
N GLN A 592 23.12 -13.04 19.12
CA GLN A 592 22.93 -13.34 20.54
C GLN A 592 21.49 -13.07 20.98
N TYR A 593 20.69 -14.13 21.11
CA TYR A 593 19.35 -14.12 21.72
C TYR A 593 18.93 -15.54 22.12
N SER A 594 17.84 -15.66 22.89
CA SER A 594 17.20 -16.92 23.29
C SER A 594 15.75 -17.02 22.79
N GLU A 595 15.11 -18.18 22.93
CA GLU A 595 13.68 -18.34 22.62
C GLU A 595 12.80 -17.37 23.43
N SER A 596 13.19 -17.05 24.67
CA SER A 596 12.50 -16.08 25.53
C SER A 596 12.81 -14.61 25.24
N ASP A 597 13.60 -14.31 24.20
CA ASP A 597 13.85 -12.94 23.71
C ASP A 597 13.01 -12.59 22.47
N VAL A 598 12.20 -13.54 21.96
CA VAL A 598 11.51 -13.45 20.67
C VAL A 598 10.06 -13.94 20.80
N HIS A 599 9.13 -13.09 20.40
CA HIS A 599 7.69 -13.31 20.51
C HIS A 599 7.06 -13.19 19.11
N ILE A 600 6.86 -14.31 18.42
CA ILE A 600 6.26 -14.33 17.07
C ILE A 600 4.78 -14.70 17.21
N ASN A 601 3.89 -13.82 16.71
CA ASN A 601 2.44 -13.96 16.75
C ASN A 601 1.81 -14.15 18.17
N GLU A 602 2.56 -13.90 19.24
CA GLU A 602 2.06 -13.91 20.62
C GLU A 602 1.21 -12.65 20.93
N GLN A 603 0.31 -12.77 21.93
CA GLN A 603 -0.65 -11.74 22.36
C GLN A 603 -0.31 -11.16 23.74
#